data_AF-A0A8J3XX65-F1
#
_entry.id   AF-A0A8J3XX65-F1
#
_cell.length_a   1.000
_cell.length_b   1.000
_cell.length_c   1.000
_cell.angle_alpha   90.00
_cell.angle_beta   90.00
_cell.angle_gamma   90.00
#
_symmetry.space_group_name_H-M   'P 1'
#
loop_
_entity.id
_entity.type
_entity.pdbx_description
1 polymer ?
#
loop_
_entity_poly.entity_id
_entity_poly.type
_entity_poly.pdbx_seq_one_letter_code
_entity_poly.pdbx_strand_id
1 'polypeptide(L)'
;METSGAGGYDKFVPYVRERVEKYLRALDGVRATHRGRPVSEVRSALDKAFEAEDLEVWNEVRDDAARVISEETEQAQADLT
;
A
#
# COMPACT_ATOMS: atom_id res chain seq x y z
N MET A 1 -14.12 15.15 34.01
CA MET A 1 -13.73 14.61 32.68
C MET A 1 -12.22 14.52 32.68
N GLU A 2 -11.68 13.33 32.93
CA GLU A 2 -10.24 13.09 32.86
C GLU A 2 -9.90 12.65 31.43
N THR A 3 -9.13 13.48 30.73
CA THR A 3 -8.51 13.11 29.45
C THR A 3 -7.38 12.12 29.72
N SER A 4 -7.68 10.82 29.62
CA SER A 4 -6.67 9.76 29.74
C SER A 4 -5.80 9.73 28.48
N GLY A 5 -4.69 10.47 28.53
CA GLY A 5 -3.66 10.51 27.50
C GLY A 5 -2.61 9.40 27.64
N ALA A 6 -2.08 8.98 26.49
CA ALA A 6 -0.74 8.41 26.26
C ALA A 6 -0.37 6.97 26.71
N GLY A 7 -1.11 6.24 27.53
CA GLY A 7 -0.68 4.90 27.98
C GLY A 7 -1.08 3.70 27.11
N GLY A 8 -2.02 3.89 26.18
CA GLY A 8 -2.70 2.78 25.49
C GLY A 8 -2.25 2.51 24.05
N TYR A 9 -1.42 3.37 23.46
CA TYR A 9 -1.04 3.26 22.04
C TYR A 9 0.12 2.28 21.83
N ASP A 10 1.07 2.21 22.76
CA ASP A 10 2.25 1.33 22.70
C ASP A 10 1.89 -0.16 22.55
N LYS A 11 0.81 -0.61 23.17
CA LYS A 11 0.34 -2.00 23.03
C LYS A 11 -0.18 -2.33 21.63
N PHE A 12 -0.56 -1.34 20.83
CA PHE A 12 -1.03 -1.52 19.46
C PHE A 12 0.10 -1.38 18.44
N VAL A 13 1.26 -0.84 18.83
CA VAL A 13 2.41 -0.64 17.93
C VAL A 13 2.82 -1.94 17.22
N PRO A 14 2.90 -3.12 17.87
CA PRO A 14 3.25 -4.36 17.18
C PRO A 14 2.21 -4.77 16.13
N TYR A 15 0.92 -4.62 16.45
CA TYR A 15 -0.17 -4.95 15.53
C TYR A 15 -0.21 -4.00 14.33
N VAL A 16 -0.03 -2.70 14.56
CA VAL A 16 0.06 -1.70 13.48
C VAL A 16 1.27 -1.97 12.59
N ARG A 17 2.42 -2.32 13.19
CA ARG A 17 3.63 -2.66 12.44
C ARG A 17 3.41 -3.86 11.52
N GLU A 18 2.84 -4.94 12.03
CA GLU A 18 2.54 -6.13 11.23
C GLU A 18 1.61 -5.79 10.06
N ARG A 19 0.56 -4.99 10.30
CA ARG A 19 -0.39 -4.58 9.26
C ARG A 19 0.28 -3.71 8.19
N VAL A 20 1.20 -2.82 8.58
CA VAL A 20 2.00 -2.01 7.65
C VAL A 20 2.96 -2.87 6.84
N GLU A 21 3.62 -3.86 7.45
CA GLU A 21 4.54 -4.76 6.74
C GLU A 21 3.82 -5.60 5.67
N LYS A 22 2.63 -6.12 5.99
CA LYS A 22 1.77 -6.81 5.02
C LYS A 22 1.35 -5.90 3.88
N TYR A 23 0.95 -4.67 4.21
CA TYR A 23 0.54 -3.68 3.22
C TYR A 23 1.66 -3.33 2.25
N LEU A 24 2.87 -3.09 2.78
CA LEU A 24 4.06 -2.81 1.95
C LEU A 24 4.42 -4.00 1.06
N ARG A 25 4.34 -5.23 1.57
CA ARG A 25 4.60 -6.44 0.77
C ARG A 25 3.64 -6.58 -0.41
N ALA A 26 2.35 -6.35 -0.19
CA ALA A 26 1.34 -6.35 -1.24
C ALA A 26 1.63 -5.27 -2.30
N LEU A 27 1.93 -4.04 -1.85
CA LEU A 27 2.28 -2.94 -2.75
C LEU A 27 3.51 -3.24 -3.59
N ASP A 28 4.60 -3.70 -2.97
CA ASP A 28 5.86 -3.98 -3.68
C ASP A 28 5.68 -5.11 -4.70
N GLY A 29 4.90 -6.15 -4.36
CA GLY A 29 4.59 -7.24 -5.28
C GLY A 29 3.80 -6.77 -6.52
N VAL A 30 2.79 -5.93 -6.32
CA VAL A 30 2.02 -5.36 -7.43
C VAL A 30 2.86 -4.38 -8.24
N ARG A 31 3.65 -3.52 -7.59
CA ARG A 31 4.56 -2.58 -8.26
C ARG A 31 5.58 -3.31 -9.14
N ALA A 32 6.17 -4.40 -8.67
CA ALA A 32 7.14 -5.18 -9.43
C ALA A 32 6.57 -5.78 -10.73
N THR A 33 5.26 -6.02 -10.80
CA THR A 33 4.61 -6.76 -11.89
C THR A 33 3.67 -5.92 -12.75
N HIS A 34 3.11 -4.84 -12.20
CA HIS A 34 2.06 -4.02 -12.82
C HIS A 34 2.43 -2.53 -12.94
N ARG A 35 3.67 -2.15 -12.65
CA ARG A 35 4.17 -0.81 -12.91
C ARG A 35 3.89 -0.37 -14.36
N GLY A 36 3.34 0.83 -14.53
CA GLY A 36 3.01 1.38 -15.84
C GLY A 36 1.79 0.74 -16.53
N ARG A 37 1.12 -0.23 -15.89
CA ARG A 37 -0.11 -0.83 -16.42
C ARG A 37 -1.31 0.09 -16.20
N PRO A 38 -2.43 -0.09 -16.93
CA PRO A 38 -3.65 0.68 -16.71
C PRO A 38 -4.14 0.60 -15.25
N VAL A 39 -4.63 1.73 -14.71
CA VAL A 39 -5.14 1.84 -13.32
C VAL A 39 -6.14 0.73 -12.97
N SER A 40 -7.02 0.34 -13.90
CA SER A 40 -8.00 -0.73 -13.65
C SER A 40 -7.35 -2.10 -13.45
N GLU A 41 -6.26 -2.39 -14.16
CA GLU A 41 -5.50 -3.64 -14.01
C GLU A 41 -4.72 -3.63 -12.69
N VAL A 42 -4.04 -2.52 -12.38
CA VAL A 42 -3.32 -2.33 -11.12
C VAL A 42 -4.26 -2.46 -9.93
N ARG A 43 -5.44 -1.82 -10.00
CA ARG A 43 -6.45 -1.90 -8.94
C ARG A 43 -6.89 -3.34 -8.69
N SER A 44 -7.16 -4.11 -9.75
CA SER A 44 -7.53 -5.52 -9.60
C SER A 44 -6.39 -6.37 -9.03
N ALA A 45 -5.14 -6.06 -9.35
CA ALA A 45 -3.97 -6.71 -8.77
C ALA A 45 -3.83 -6.38 -7.27
N LEU A 46 -4.06 -5.11 -6.89
CA LEU A 46 -4.05 -4.68 -5.49
C LEU A 46 -5.16 -5.35 -4.68
N ASP A 47 -6.39 -5.46 -5.20
CA ASP A 47 -7.48 -6.16 -4.52
C ASP A 47 -7.07 -7.61 -4.17
N LYS A 48 -6.50 -8.34 -5.14
CA LYS A 48 -6.03 -9.72 -4.93
C LYS A 48 -4.85 -9.81 -3.96
N ALA A 49 -3.92 -8.86 -4.02
CA ALA A 49 -2.76 -8.84 -3.15
C ALA A 49 -3.14 -8.52 -1.70
N PHE A 50 -4.07 -7.59 -1.47
CA PHE A 50 -4.58 -7.30 -0.14
C PHE A 50 -5.42 -8.45 0.43
N GLU A 51 -6.24 -9.10 -0.39
CA GLU A 51 -6.97 -10.31 0.01
C GLU A 51 -6.01 -11.44 0.43
N ALA A 52 -4.92 -11.65 -0.31
CA ALA A 52 -3.91 -12.68 0.02
C ALA A 52 -3.18 -12.40 1.35
N GLU A 53 -3.10 -11.14 1.76
CA GLU A 53 -2.48 -10.71 3.03
C GLU A 53 -3.50 -10.53 4.17
N ASP A 54 -4.78 -10.87 3.95
CA ASP A 54 -5.89 -10.65 4.89
C ASP A 54 -6.01 -9.18 5.33
N LEU A 55 -5.86 -8.27 4.37
CA LEU A 55 -5.91 -6.83 4.57
C LEU A 55 -7.18 -6.22 4.01
N GLU A 56 -7.95 -5.61 4.91
CA GLU A 56 -8.98 -4.64 4.53
C GLU A 56 -8.35 -3.26 4.41
N VAL A 57 -8.37 -2.70 3.20
CA VAL A 57 -7.82 -1.39 2.83
C VAL A 57 -8.96 -0.52 2.33
N TRP A 58 -8.96 0.77 2.72
CA TRP A 58 -9.97 1.71 2.25
C TRP A 58 -9.88 1.93 0.74
N ASN A 59 -11.03 2.08 0.10
CA ASN A 59 -11.12 2.22 -1.35
C ASN A 59 -10.27 3.39 -1.86
N GLU A 60 -10.26 4.51 -1.15
CA GLU A 60 -9.48 5.70 -1.50
C GLU A 60 -7.98 5.42 -1.49
N VAL A 61 -7.49 4.67 -0.50
CA VAL A 61 -6.08 4.32 -0.37
C VAL A 61 -5.66 3.35 -1.47
N ARG A 62 -6.50 2.34 -1.76
CA ARG A 62 -6.26 1.42 -2.89
C ARG A 62 -6.26 2.17 -4.22
N ASP A 63 -7.24 3.04 -4.45
CA ASP A 63 -7.39 3.74 -5.71
C ASP A 63 -6.25 4.74 -5.93
N ASP A 64 -5.75 5.39 -4.87
CA ASP A 64 -4.57 6.24 -4.93
C ASP A 64 -3.30 5.42 -5.24
N ALA A 65 -3.08 4.31 -4.53
CA ALA A 65 -1.96 3.40 -4.83
C ALA A 65 -2.00 2.87 -6.27
N ALA A 66 -3.20 2.57 -6.79
CA ALA A 66 -3.37 2.12 -8.17
C ALA A 66 -2.98 3.20 -9.18
N ARG A 67 -3.31 4.48 -8.91
CA ARG A 67 -2.89 5.61 -9.76
C ARG A 67 -1.37 5.76 -9.74
N VAL A 68 -0.76 5.78 -8.56
CA VAL A 68 0.69 5.94 -8.41
C VAL A 68 1.44 4.85 -9.18
N ILE A 69 1.12 3.57 -8.96
CA ILE A 69 1.79 2.45 -9.64
C ILE A 69 1.54 2.47 -11.16
N SER A 70 0.35 2.93 -11.60
CA SER A 70 0.03 3.07 -13.02
C SER A 70 0.83 4.20 -13.69
N GLU A 71 1.04 5.31 -12.98
CA GLU A 71 1.75 6.50 -13.47
C GLU A 71 3.27 6.34 -13.43
N GLU A 72 3.78 5.34 -12.72
CA GLU A 72 5.18 4.95 -12.71
C GLU A 72 5.62 4.34 -14.05
N THR A 73 5.66 5.17 -15.08
CA THR A 73 6.48 4.88 -16.26
C THR A 73 7.96 4.99 -15.86
N GLU A 74 8.90 4.53 -16.70
CA GLU A 74 10.33 4.43 -16.37
C GLU A 74 11.01 5.80 -16.14
N GLN A 75 10.65 6.55 -15.09
CA GLN A 75 11.43 7.69 -14.59
C GLN A 75 12.82 7.29 -14.02
N ALA A 76 13.25 6.04 -14.20
CA ALA A 76 14.55 5.55 -13.71
C ALA A 76 15.70 5.67 -14.74
N GLN A 77 15.45 6.14 -15.97
CA GLN A 77 16.50 6.20 -17.01
C GLN A 77 16.87 7.61 -17.49
N ALA A 78 16.32 8.68 -16.89
CA ALA A 78 16.57 10.06 -17.32
C ALA A 78 17.54 10.88 -16.44
N ASP A 79 18.04 10.33 -15.32
CA ASP A 79 19.00 11.02 -14.42
C ASP A 79 20.45 10.48 -14.53
N LEU A 80 20.78 9.84 -15.65
CA LEU A 80 22.14 9.41 -16.02
C LEU A 80 22.42 9.76 -17.48
N THR A 81 22.47 11.05 -17.81
CA THR A 81 23.17 11.57 -18.99
C THR A 81 23.76 12.94 -18.68
#